data_AF-A0A6J4IJY8-F1
#
_entry.id   AF-A0A6J4IJY8-F1
#
_cell.length_a   1.000
_cell.length_b   1.000
_cell.length_c   1.000
_cell.angle_alpha   90.00
_cell.angle_beta   90.00
_cell.angle_gamma   90.00
#
_symmetry.space_group_name_H-M   'P 1'
#
loop_
_entity.id
_entity.type
_entity.pdbx_description
1 polymer ?
#
loop_
_entity_poly.entity_id
_entity_poly.type
_entity_poly.pdbx_seq_one_letter_code
_entity_poly.pdbx_strand_id
1 'polypeptide(L)'
;MLAGISADYYLRLERGRDRHPSLQVLEAIARVLQLDDDHFTHLLSLVAEVPRQRQRRPRREIVPPGALKLLESLNQPAFIEGRYFDILASNPLAKALSPRLDTGRNQLLDMFLDPAEQALQPQWKDVAECFIANLRQSVGTDIENPRFVELVGELSLTSPLFAQLWARYEVRGQRGTMLRFNHPQVGELHLNRERLSIGGADGLMLVVYHPDAASRDADKLSLLASAGLPVTSG
;
A
#
# COMPACT_ATOMS: atom_id res chain seq x y z
N MET A 1 6.55 -33.85 -16.76
CA MET A 1 6.30 -32.39 -16.80
C MET A 1 4.99 -32.12 -16.09
N LEU A 2 5.00 -31.34 -15.01
CA LEU A 2 3.85 -31.22 -14.09
C LEU A 2 2.72 -30.32 -14.64
N ALA A 3 3.02 -29.39 -15.55
CA ALA A 3 2.04 -28.46 -16.13
C ALA A 3 1.65 -28.78 -17.59
N GLY A 4 2.02 -29.95 -18.13
CA GLY A 4 1.74 -30.30 -19.53
C GLY A 4 2.51 -29.47 -20.58
N ILE A 5 3.45 -28.62 -20.15
CA ILE A 5 4.32 -27.78 -20.99
C ILE A 5 5.75 -28.31 -21.01
N SER A 6 6.48 -28.08 -22.11
CA SER A 6 7.88 -28.50 -22.21
C SER A 6 8.78 -27.74 -21.24
N ALA A 7 9.84 -28.40 -20.73
CA ALA A 7 10.82 -27.76 -19.86
C ALA A 7 11.48 -26.56 -20.57
N ASP A 8 11.76 -26.70 -21.87
CA ASP A 8 12.26 -25.61 -22.70
C ASP A 8 11.27 -24.45 -22.83
N TYR A 9 9.96 -24.72 -22.89
CA TYR A 9 8.93 -23.68 -22.92
C TYR A 9 8.83 -22.94 -21.59
N TYR A 10 8.86 -23.66 -20.47
CA TYR A 10 8.90 -23.05 -19.14
C TYR A 10 10.15 -22.17 -18.95
N LEU A 11 11.32 -22.65 -19.38
CA LEU A 11 12.59 -21.92 -19.28
C LEU A 11 12.64 -20.68 -20.20
N ARG A 12 11.88 -20.67 -21.30
CA ARG A 12 11.69 -19.47 -22.13
C ARG A 12 10.77 -18.46 -21.48
N LEU A 13 9.74 -18.90 -20.75
CA LEU A 13 8.90 -18.02 -19.94
C LEU A 13 9.71 -17.35 -18.82
N GLU A 14 10.50 -18.11 -18.07
CA GLU A 14 11.37 -17.57 -17.00
C GLU A 14 12.37 -16.53 -17.51
N ARG A 15 12.91 -16.75 -18.72
CA ARG A 15 13.85 -15.82 -19.37
C ARG A 15 13.16 -14.65 -20.09
N GLY A 16 11.83 -14.56 -20.02
CA GLY A 16 11.04 -13.52 -20.69
C GLY A 16 11.13 -13.53 -22.22
N ARG A 17 11.50 -14.68 -22.81
CA ARG A 17 11.59 -14.89 -24.27
C ARG A 17 10.23 -15.21 -24.87
N ASP A 18 9.39 -15.95 -24.15
CA ASP A 18 7.96 -16.09 -24.44
C ASP A 18 7.19 -15.17 -23.47
N ARG A 19 6.36 -14.26 -24.00
CA ARG A 19 5.71 -13.18 -23.23
C ARG A 19 4.18 -13.26 -23.20
N HIS A 20 3.61 -14.15 -24.00
CA HIS A 20 2.17 -14.30 -24.18
C HIS A 20 1.76 -15.77 -24.03
N PRO A 21 1.96 -16.38 -22.84
CA PRO A 21 1.41 -17.71 -22.56
C PRO A 21 -0.13 -17.67 -22.68
N SER A 22 -0.72 -18.76 -23.17
CA SER A 22 -2.17 -18.89 -23.19
C SER A 22 -2.75 -19.00 -21.78
N LEU A 23 -4.03 -18.68 -21.60
CA LEU A 23 -4.72 -18.85 -20.32
C LEU A 23 -4.60 -20.29 -19.79
N GLN A 24 -4.68 -21.28 -20.68
CA GLN A 24 -4.51 -22.70 -20.33
C GLN A 24 -3.12 -22.99 -19.74
N VAL A 25 -2.06 -22.37 -20.28
CA VAL A 25 -0.70 -22.48 -19.74
C VAL A 25 -0.63 -21.83 -18.35
N LEU A 26 -1.24 -20.66 -18.17
CA LEU A 26 -1.27 -19.95 -16.88
C LEU A 26 -2.03 -20.74 -15.82
N GLU A 27 -3.18 -21.33 -16.15
CA GLU A 27 -3.95 -22.21 -15.26
C GLU A 27 -3.16 -23.47 -14.87
N ALA A 28 -2.41 -24.05 -15.81
CA ALA A 28 -1.57 -25.21 -15.53
C ALA A 28 -0.40 -24.85 -14.60
N ILE A 29 0.24 -23.70 -14.82
CA ILE A 29 1.29 -23.17 -13.93
C ILE A 29 0.72 -22.91 -12.54
N ALA A 30 -0.43 -22.22 -12.45
CA ALA A 30 -1.08 -21.90 -11.18
C ALA A 30 -1.40 -23.15 -10.36
N ARG A 31 -1.92 -24.18 -11.02
CA ARG A 31 -2.24 -25.47 -10.37
C ARG A 31 -1.00 -26.19 -9.84
N VAL A 32 0.08 -26.21 -10.63
CA VAL A 32 1.33 -26.88 -10.22
C VAL A 32 2.01 -26.15 -9.07
N LEU A 33 1.98 -24.81 -9.10
CA LEU A 33 2.52 -23.97 -8.04
C LEU A 33 1.57 -23.78 -6.85
N GLN A 34 0.38 -24.40 -6.89
CA GLN A 34 -0.67 -24.29 -5.87
C GLN A 34 -1.01 -22.83 -5.54
N LEU A 35 -1.07 -21.97 -6.55
CA LEU A 35 -1.46 -20.57 -6.40
C LEU A 35 -2.93 -20.49 -5.98
N ASP A 36 -3.23 -19.65 -5.00
CA ASP A 36 -4.60 -19.28 -4.65
C ASP A 36 -5.18 -18.26 -5.66
N ASP A 37 -6.44 -17.87 -5.45
CA ASP A 37 -7.17 -16.96 -6.34
C ASP A 37 -6.52 -15.57 -6.44
N ASP A 38 -5.91 -15.06 -5.35
CA ASP A 38 -5.25 -13.76 -5.33
C ASP A 38 -3.94 -13.81 -6.12
N HIS A 39 -3.13 -14.85 -5.91
CA HIS A 39 -1.91 -15.09 -6.67
C HIS A 39 -2.18 -15.33 -8.16
N PHE A 40 -3.26 -16.06 -8.50
CA PHE A 40 -3.65 -16.28 -9.88
C PHE A 40 -4.16 -15.00 -10.56
N THR A 41 -4.97 -14.20 -9.87
CA THR A 41 -5.41 -12.89 -10.36
C THR A 41 -4.22 -11.97 -10.61
N HIS A 42 -3.24 -11.96 -9.69
CA HIS A 42 -2.02 -11.20 -9.88
C HIS A 42 -1.21 -11.70 -11.09
N LEU A 43 -1.05 -13.02 -11.25
CA LEU A 43 -0.40 -13.62 -12.42
C LEU A 43 -1.06 -13.16 -13.74
N LEU A 44 -2.39 -13.19 -13.81
CA LEU A 44 -3.13 -12.71 -14.98
C LEU A 44 -2.88 -11.22 -15.23
N SER A 45 -2.80 -10.39 -14.17
CA SER A 45 -2.50 -8.96 -14.30
C SER A 45 -1.10 -8.68 -14.85
N LEU A 46 -0.11 -9.54 -14.57
CA LEU A 46 1.26 -9.41 -15.08
C LEU A 46 1.38 -9.76 -16.57
N VAL A 47 0.51 -10.64 -17.07
CA VAL A 47 0.53 -11.13 -18.45
C VAL A 47 -0.45 -10.38 -19.35
N ALA A 48 -1.53 -9.82 -18.78
CA ALA A 48 -2.46 -8.97 -19.51
C ALA A 48 -1.67 -7.89 -20.26
N GLU A 49 -1.91 -7.75 -21.57
CA GLU A 49 -1.28 -6.76 -22.43
C GLU A 49 -1.68 -5.35 -22.00
N VAL A 50 -1.12 -4.86 -20.90
CA VAL A 50 -0.98 -3.43 -20.70
C VAL A 50 0.05 -3.03 -21.74
N PRO A 51 -0.29 -2.17 -22.73
CA PRO A 51 0.69 -1.67 -23.68
C PRO A 51 1.86 -1.21 -22.83
N ARG A 52 3.05 -1.81 -23.03
CA ARG A 52 4.27 -1.34 -22.37
C ARG A 52 4.30 0.15 -22.66
N GLN A 53 3.89 0.98 -21.70
CA GLN A 53 4.03 2.43 -21.81
C GLN A 53 5.52 2.65 -21.67
N ARG A 54 6.21 2.42 -22.80
CA ARG A 54 7.60 2.65 -23.13
C ARG A 54 8.27 3.37 -21.98
N GLN A 55 8.84 2.60 -21.02
CA GLN A 55 9.35 3.05 -19.71
C GLN A 55 9.36 4.57 -19.63
N ARG A 56 8.19 5.16 -19.36
CA ARG A 56 8.12 6.62 -19.24
C ARG A 56 8.96 6.88 -18.01
N ARG A 57 10.03 7.67 -18.16
CA ARG A 57 10.85 8.17 -17.04
C ARG A 57 9.92 8.42 -15.85
N PRO A 58 10.29 7.99 -14.62
CA PRO A 58 9.43 8.12 -13.45
C PRO A 58 8.82 9.52 -13.45
N ARG A 59 7.54 9.61 -13.81
CA ARG A 59 6.88 10.91 -13.87
C ARG A 59 6.64 11.27 -12.42
N ARG A 60 7.13 12.44 -12.01
CA ARG A 60 6.88 12.94 -10.66
C ARG A 60 5.38 12.80 -10.37
N GLU A 61 5.07 12.09 -9.30
CA GLU A 61 3.72 11.93 -8.80
C GLU A 61 3.25 13.31 -8.34
N ILE A 62 2.31 13.89 -9.09
CA ILE A 62 1.77 15.22 -8.83
C ILE A 62 0.32 15.05 -8.43
N VAL A 63 0.00 15.49 -7.21
CA VAL A 63 -1.36 15.45 -6.69
C VAL A 63 -2.23 16.45 -7.49
N PRO A 64 -3.36 16.01 -8.08
CA PRO A 64 -4.25 16.91 -8.78
C PRO A 64 -4.83 17.99 -7.85
N PRO A 65 -5.00 19.24 -8.30
CA PRO A 65 -5.54 20.31 -7.46
C PRO A 65 -6.93 20.00 -6.88
N GLY A 66 -7.78 19.29 -7.63
CA GLY A 66 -9.09 18.85 -7.14
C GLY A 66 -9.00 17.85 -5.98
N ALA A 67 -8.00 16.97 -6.00
CA ALA A 67 -7.77 16.02 -4.91
C ALA A 67 -7.25 16.71 -3.65
N LEU A 68 -6.40 17.75 -3.79
CA LEU A 68 -5.99 18.58 -2.66
C LEU A 68 -7.17 19.29 -2.00
N LYS A 69 -8.04 19.91 -2.80
CA LYS A 69 -9.26 20.56 -2.28
C LYS A 69 -10.18 19.58 -1.56
N LEU A 70 -10.35 18.37 -2.10
CA LEU A 70 -11.12 17.32 -1.43
C LEU A 70 -10.46 16.95 -0.10
N LEU A 71 -9.16 16.69 -0.10
CA LEU A 71 -8.38 16.34 1.09
C LEU A 71 -8.55 17.38 2.21
N GLU A 72 -8.49 18.66 1.86
CA GLU A 72 -8.68 19.78 2.79
C GLU A 72 -10.11 19.88 3.35
N SER A 73 -11.11 19.39 2.61
CA SER A 73 -12.52 19.42 3.03
C SER A 73 -12.93 18.26 3.94
N LEU A 74 -12.08 17.22 4.08
CA LEU A 74 -12.39 16.05 4.89
C LEU A 74 -12.23 16.33 6.39
N ASN A 75 -13.25 15.92 7.16
CA ASN A 75 -13.25 16.00 8.62
C ASN A 75 -12.72 14.71 9.29
N GLN A 76 -12.13 13.83 8.50
CA GLN A 76 -11.50 12.59 8.93
C GLN A 76 -10.00 12.68 8.69
N PRO A 77 -9.16 11.98 9.48
CA PRO A 77 -7.74 11.80 9.16
C PRO A 77 -7.58 11.24 7.74
N ALA A 78 -6.93 12.02 6.87
CA ALA A 78 -6.78 11.65 5.48
C ALA A 78 -5.46 12.15 4.91
N PHE A 79 -4.94 11.41 3.94
CA PHE A 79 -3.74 11.77 3.19
C PHE A 79 -3.78 11.14 1.80
N ILE A 80 -2.93 11.64 0.91
CA ILE A 80 -2.74 11.12 -0.44
C ILE A 80 -1.35 10.50 -0.50
N GLU A 81 -1.28 9.28 -0.99
CA GLU A 81 -0.03 8.55 -1.17
C GLU A 81 0.19 8.09 -2.62
N GLY A 82 1.46 7.91 -2.94
CA GLY A 82 1.92 7.35 -4.20
C GLY A 82 1.91 5.82 -4.22
N ARG A 83 2.39 5.28 -5.35
CA ARG A 83 2.47 3.84 -5.60
C ARG A 83 3.31 3.07 -4.59
N TYR A 84 4.30 3.74 -4.01
CA TYR A 84 5.27 3.17 -3.07
C TYR A 84 5.06 3.66 -1.63
N PHE A 85 3.83 4.10 -1.29
CA PHE A 85 3.42 4.57 0.04
C PHE A 85 4.10 5.86 0.53
N ASP A 86 4.68 6.62 -0.39
CA ASP A 86 5.16 7.97 -0.12
C ASP A 86 3.95 8.91 0.07
N ILE A 87 3.91 9.64 1.17
CA ILE A 87 2.84 10.59 1.48
C ILE A 87 3.11 11.89 0.73
N LEU A 88 2.22 12.22 -0.21
CA LEU A 88 2.36 13.38 -1.10
C LEU A 88 1.58 14.60 -0.61
N ALA A 89 0.50 14.37 0.15
CA ALA A 89 -0.27 15.42 0.82
C ALA A 89 -0.97 14.83 2.04
N SER A 90 -1.17 15.61 3.10
CA SER A 90 -1.81 15.14 4.33
C SER A 90 -2.60 16.27 4.99
N ASN A 91 -3.78 15.94 5.53
CA ASN A 91 -4.57 16.90 6.29
C ASN A 91 -4.13 16.96 7.77
N PRO A 92 -4.48 18.04 8.51
CA PRO A 92 -4.05 18.17 9.91
C PRO A 92 -4.48 17.02 10.81
N LEU A 93 -5.64 16.41 10.54
CA LEU A 93 -6.17 15.30 11.34
C LEU A 93 -5.37 14.00 11.17
N ALA A 94 -4.81 13.74 9.98
CA ALA A 94 -3.87 12.65 9.77
C ALA A 94 -2.61 12.85 10.61
N LYS A 95 -2.07 14.06 10.66
CA LYS A 95 -0.89 14.40 11.48
C LYS A 95 -1.18 14.32 12.98
N ALA A 96 -2.41 14.67 13.37
CA ALA A 96 -2.85 14.51 14.75
C ALA A 96 -3.01 13.03 15.14
N LEU A 97 -3.45 12.17 14.23
CA LEU A 97 -3.54 10.71 14.44
C LEU A 97 -2.17 10.05 14.54
N SER A 98 -1.24 10.43 13.65
CA SER A 98 0.18 10.08 13.75
C SER A 98 1.01 11.18 13.10
N PRO A 99 2.06 11.70 13.78
CA PRO A 99 3.01 12.62 13.17
C PRO A 99 3.75 12.03 11.95
N ARG A 100 3.61 10.73 11.68
CA ARG A 100 4.24 10.02 10.55
C ARG A 100 3.37 10.02 9.32
N LEU A 101 2.10 10.40 9.47
CA LEU A 101 1.21 10.65 8.35
C LEU A 101 1.38 12.09 7.83
N ASP A 102 2.62 12.54 7.63
CA ASP A 102 2.93 13.87 7.10
C ASP A 102 3.59 13.77 5.71
N THR A 103 3.48 14.84 4.94
CA THR A 103 4.05 14.92 3.59
C THR A 103 5.56 14.65 3.61
N GLY A 104 6.03 13.81 2.70
CA GLY A 104 7.44 13.42 2.57
C GLY A 104 7.83 12.22 3.43
N ARG A 105 6.93 11.71 4.29
CA ARG A 105 7.10 10.44 4.99
C ARG A 105 6.72 9.27 4.08
N ASN A 106 7.18 8.07 4.43
CA ASN A 106 6.81 6.84 3.75
C ASN A 106 6.24 5.86 4.79
N GLN A 107 5.01 5.42 4.59
CA GLN A 107 4.33 4.57 5.58
C GLN A 107 5.04 3.23 5.79
N LEU A 108 5.65 2.67 4.74
CA LEU A 108 6.32 1.37 4.85
C LEU A 108 7.62 1.49 5.66
N LEU A 109 8.43 2.52 5.37
CA LEU A 109 9.63 2.81 6.17
C LEU A 109 9.26 3.06 7.63
N ASP A 110 8.27 3.91 7.88
CA ASP A 110 7.87 4.28 9.23
C ASP A 110 7.35 3.08 10.04
N MET A 111 6.52 2.24 9.44
CA MET A 111 6.01 1.04 10.10
C MET A 111 7.11 0.04 10.47
N PHE A 112 8.13 -0.14 9.62
CA PHE A 112 9.20 -1.09 9.89
C PHE A 112 10.34 -0.53 10.75
N LEU A 113 10.57 0.78 10.71
CA LEU A 113 11.78 1.40 11.27
C LEU A 113 11.52 2.41 12.40
N ASP A 114 10.30 2.93 12.57
CA ASP A 114 9.97 3.88 13.65
C ASP A 114 9.27 3.17 14.83
N PRO A 115 9.94 3.02 15.99
CA PRO A 115 9.33 2.39 17.16
C PRO A 115 8.10 3.13 17.68
N ALA A 116 7.98 4.44 17.46
CA ALA A 116 6.80 5.20 17.89
C ALA A 116 5.56 4.84 17.06
N GLU A 117 5.74 4.61 15.75
CA GLU A 117 4.66 4.14 14.88
C GLU A 117 4.24 2.71 15.23
N GLN A 118 5.21 1.84 15.55
CA GLN A 118 4.94 0.47 16.02
C GLN A 118 4.22 0.45 17.38
N ALA A 119 4.57 1.35 18.29
CA ALA A 119 3.90 1.48 19.58
C ALA A 119 2.46 2.02 19.44
N LEU A 120 2.25 2.92 18.46
CA LEU A 120 0.94 3.43 18.10
C LEU A 120 0.05 2.33 17.49
N GLN A 121 0.61 1.38 16.74
CA GLN A 121 -0.15 0.31 16.09
C GLN A 121 0.17 -1.06 16.73
N PRO A 122 -0.57 -1.51 17.76
CA PRO A 122 -0.28 -2.77 18.46
C PRO A 122 -0.24 -4.02 17.56
N GLN A 123 -0.94 -3.99 16.41
CA GLN A 123 -1.01 -5.07 15.43
C GLN A 123 -0.21 -4.77 14.16
N TRP A 124 0.79 -3.88 14.23
CA TRP A 124 1.53 -3.41 13.04
C TRP A 124 2.15 -4.54 12.20
N LYS A 125 2.49 -5.69 12.79
CA LYS A 125 3.03 -6.84 12.04
C LYS A 125 2.01 -7.44 11.07
N ASP A 126 0.75 -7.51 11.47
CA ASP A 126 -0.34 -7.99 10.60
C ASP A 126 -0.59 -6.99 9.48
N VAL A 127 -0.54 -5.69 9.80
CA VAL A 127 -0.63 -4.59 8.82
C VAL A 127 0.56 -4.63 7.85
N ALA A 128 1.75 -4.96 8.33
CA ALA A 128 2.97 -5.01 7.54
C ALA A 128 2.94 -6.08 6.44
N GLU A 129 2.36 -7.25 6.72
CA GLU A 129 2.13 -8.27 5.70
C GLU A 129 1.22 -7.75 4.58
N CYS A 130 0.15 -7.04 4.91
CA CYS A 130 -0.74 -6.41 3.92
C CYS A 130 -0.02 -5.35 3.07
N PHE A 131 0.82 -4.51 3.68
CA PHE A 131 1.57 -3.51 2.93
C PHE A 131 2.60 -4.15 1.99
N ILE A 132 3.26 -5.24 2.39
CA ILE A 132 4.18 -5.98 1.53
C ILE A 132 3.45 -6.58 0.32
N ALA A 133 2.29 -7.20 0.54
CA ALA A 133 1.46 -7.71 -0.55
C ALA A 133 1.05 -6.59 -1.52
N ASN A 134 0.63 -5.44 -1.00
CA ASN A 134 0.29 -4.26 -1.82
C ASN A 134 1.49 -3.72 -2.59
N LEU A 135 2.70 -3.71 -1.99
CA LEU A 135 3.91 -3.28 -2.67
C LEU A 135 4.20 -4.16 -3.89
N ARG A 136 4.04 -5.49 -3.76
CA ARG A 136 4.22 -6.46 -4.85
C ARG A 136 3.20 -6.24 -5.97
N GLN A 137 1.95 -5.99 -5.60
CA GLN A 137 0.92 -5.69 -6.59
C GLN A 137 1.21 -4.36 -7.31
N SER A 138 1.66 -3.34 -6.58
CA SER A 138 1.92 -1.99 -7.11
C SER A 138 3.10 -1.94 -8.08
N VAL A 139 4.19 -2.66 -7.80
CA VAL A 139 5.34 -2.72 -8.72
C VAL A 139 4.98 -3.42 -10.03
N GLY A 140 4.15 -4.47 -9.99
CA GLY A 140 3.77 -5.25 -11.17
C GLY A 140 4.99 -5.66 -12.00
N THR A 141 5.06 -5.18 -13.25
CA THR A 141 6.22 -5.40 -14.14
C THR A 141 7.27 -4.29 -14.10
N ASP A 142 7.05 -3.19 -13.38
CA ASP A 142 7.96 -2.02 -13.27
C ASP A 142 9.05 -2.23 -12.21
N ILE A 143 9.72 -3.38 -12.26
CA ILE A 143 10.73 -3.81 -11.27
C ILE A 143 12.01 -2.97 -11.27
N GLU A 144 12.24 -2.18 -12.32
CA GLU A 144 13.40 -1.31 -12.47
C GLU A 144 13.14 0.12 -11.96
N ASN A 145 11.96 0.37 -11.38
CA ASN A 145 11.62 1.69 -10.85
C ASN A 145 12.61 2.08 -9.74
N PRO A 146 13.32 3.23 -9.84
CA PRO A 146 14.34 3.60 -8.87
C PRO A 146 13.82 3.70 -7.43
N ARG A 147 12.60 4.20 -7.24
CA ARG A 147 12.01 4.35 -5.90
C ARG A 147 11.67 2.99 -5.28
N PHE A 148 11.19 2.05 -6.08
CA PHE A 148 10.95 0.68 -5.65
C PHE A 148 12.25 -0.01 -5.23
N VAL A 149 13.29 0.08 -6.08
CA VAL A 149 14.60 -0.53 -5.80
C VAL A 149 15.22 0.04 -4.54
N GLU A 150 15.17 1.36 -4.36
CA GLU A 150 15.65 2.03 -3.15
C GLU A 150 14.90 1.53 -1.90
N LEU A 151 13.56 1.57 -1.92
CA LEU A 151 12.72 1.20 -0.78
C LEU A 151 12.92 -0.26 -0.35
N VAL A 152 12.89 -1.20 -1.31
CA VAL A 152 13.09 -2.62 -1.03
C VAL A 152 14.53 -2.89 -0.58
N GLY A 153 15.51 -2.24 -1.19
CA GLY A 153 16.91 -2.36 -0.82
C GLY A 153 17.17 -1.89 0.62
N GLU A 154 16.69 -0.71 0.97
CA GLU A 154 16.81 -0.14 2.32
C GLU A 154 16.17 -1.05 3.36
N LEU A 155 14.90 -1.43 3.17
CA LEU A 155 14.17 -2.25 4.13
C LEU A 155 14.75 -3.66 4.27
N SER A 156 15.25 -4.26 3.18
CA SER A 156 15.89 -5.58 3.23
C SER A 156 17.19 -5.57 4.04
N LEU A 157 17.92 -4.45 4.03
CA LEU A 157 19.16 -4.29 4.80
C LEU A 157 18.90 -3.93 6.27
N THR A 158 17.84 -3.16 6.53
CA THR A 158 17.60 -2.55 7.85
C THR A 158 16.59 -3.31 8.70
N SER A 159 15.73 -4.14 8.10
CA SER A 159 14.68 -4.88 8.80
C SER A 159 14.71 -6.39 8.48
N PRO A 160 15.22 -7.23 9.40
CA PRO A 160 15.19 -8.69 9.25
C PRO A 160 13.77 -9.24 9.06
N LEU A 161 12.77 -8.61 9.70
CA LEU A 161 11.38 -8.99 9.53
C LEU A 161 10.90 -8.70 8.10
N PHE A 162 11.22 -7.52 7.55
CA PHE A 162 10.89 -7.21 6.16
C PHE A 162 11.53 -8.23 5.21
N ALA A 163 12.82 -8.52 5.36
CA ALA A 163 13.51 -9.48 4.50
C ALA A 163 12.86 -10.87 4.53
N GLN A 164 12.45 -11.33 5.72
CA GLN A 164 11.72 -12.59 5.88
C GLN A 164 10.35 -12.57 5.19
N LEU A 165 9.55 -11.53 5.41
CA LEU A 165 8.22 -11.41 4.81
C LEU A 165 8.30 -11.23 3.29
N TRP A 166 9.24 -10.43 2.82
CA TRP A 166 9.50 -10.22 1.41
C TRP A 166 9.85 -11.55 0.73
N ALA A 167 10.70 -12.39 1.33
CA ALA A 167 11.06 -13.69 0.75
C ALA A 167 9.91 -14.70 0.61
N ARG A 168 8.73 -14.46 1.22
CA ARG A 168 7.56 -15.36 1.13
C ARG A 168 6.76 -15.22 -0.17
N TYR A 169 6.95 -14.13 -0.92
CA TYR A 169 6.21 -13.86 -2.18
C TYR A 169 4.69 -13.83 -2.08
N GLU A 170 4.13 -13.68 -0.87
CA GLU A 170 2.69 -13.59 -0.65
C GLU A 170 2.09 -12.37 -1.38
N VAL A 171 1.03 -12.62 -2.14
CA VAL A 171 0.15 -11.59 -2.71
C VAL A 171 -1.25 -11.85 -2.19
N ARG A 172 -1.78 -10.92 -1.39
CA ARG A 172 -3.15 -10.96 -0.88
C ARG A 172 -3.83 -9.64 -1.15
N GLY A 173 -5.07 -9.70 -1.63
CA GLY A 173 -5.90 -8.51 -1.80
C GLY A 173 -6.26 -7.92 -0.45
N GLN A 174 -6.01 -6.62 -0.25
CA GLN A 174 -6.49 -5.92 0.95
C GLN A 174 -8.02 -5.87 0.94
N ARG A 175 -8.65 -6.48 1.94
CA ARG A 175 -10.05 -6.19 2.32
C ARG A 175 -10.00 -5.13 3.41
N GLY A 176 -10.95 -4.19 3.42
CA GLY A 176 -11.01 -3.14 4.43
C GLY A 176 -10.89 -3.74 5.83
N THR A 177 -9.85 -3.37 6.56
CA THR A 177 -9.55 -3.91 7.89
C THR A 177 -9.72 -2.79 8.89
N MET A 178 -10.49 -3.06 9.94
CA MET A 178 -10.53 -2.23 11.14
C MET A 178 -9.14 -2.24 11.76
N LEU A 179 -8.52 -1.07 11.87
CA LEU A 179 -7.21 -0.90 12.48
C LEU A 179 -7.34 -0.45 13.92
N ARG A 180 -6.50 -1.01 14.78
CA ARG A 180 -6.38 -0.60 16.18
C ARG A 180 -5.18 0.31 16.35
N PHE A 181 -5.41 1.46 16.96
CA PHE A 181 -4.39 2.42 17.36
C PHE A 181 -4.38 2.56 18.88
N ASN A 182 -3.21 2.75 19.48
CA ASN A 182 -2.99 3.09 20.89
C ASN A 182 -2.50 4.54 20.97
N HIS A 183 -3.41 5.50 20.79
CA HIS A 183 -3.06 6.90 20.71
C HIS A 183 -2.69 7.49 22.08
N PRO A 184 -1.57 8.22 22.23
CA PRO A 184 -1.11 8.68 23.54
C PRO A 184 -2.08 9.65 24.25
N GLN A 185 -2.90 10.39 23.50
CA GLN A 185 -3.82 11.38 24.07
C GLN A 185 -5.24 10.85 24.33
N VAL A 186 -5.72 9.93 23.50
CA VAL A 186 -7.13 9.46 23.53
C VAL A 186 -7.25 7.95 23.79
N GLY A 187 -6.12 7.28 24.03
CA GLY A 187 -6.04 5.86 24.28
C GLY A 187 -6.32 5.03 23.02
N GLU A 188 -6.88 3.85 23.24
CA GLU A 188 -7.25 2.93 22.16
C GLU A 188 -8.29 3.53 21.21
N LEU A 189 -8.09 3.37 19.90
CA LEU A 189 -8.98 3.78 18.82
C LEU A 189 -9.13 2.64 17.82
N HIS A 190 -10.36 2.42 17.35
CA HIS A 190 -10.64 1.53 16.22
C HIS A 190 -11.11 2.34 15.03
N LEU A 191 -10.37 2.27 13.92
CA LEU A 191 -10.64 3.03 12.71
C LEU A 191 -10.64 2.11 11.49
N ASN A 192 -11.69 2.19 10.70
CA ASN A 192 -11.71 1.65 9.35
C ASN A 192 -10.72 2.44 8.49
N ARG A 193 -10.09 1.76 7.52
CA ARG A 193 -9.16 2.36 6.58
C ARG A 193 -9.62 2.10 5.15
N GLU A 194 -9.93 3.17 4.45
CA GLU A 194 -10.32 3.14 3.05
C GLU A 194 -9.19 3.62 2.15
N ARG A 195 -8.97 2.93 1.02
CA ARG A 195 -8.05 3.34 -0.06
C ARG A 195 -8.85 3.58 -1.33
N LEU A 196 -8.85 4.81 -1.82
CA LEU A 196 -9.63 5.23 -2.97
C LEU A 196 -8.70 5.71 -4.08
N SER A 197 -8.81 5.14 -5.28
CA SER A 197 -8.01 5.56 -6.44
C SER A 197 -8.45 6.94 -6.93
N ILE A 198 -7.49 7.82 -7.22
CA ILE A 198 -7.78 9.15 -7.76
C ILE A 198 -7.86 9.09 -9.29
N GLY A 199 -9.05 9.34 -9.84
CA GLY A 199 -9.28 9.34 -11.29
C GLY A 199 -8.36 10.30 -12.04
N GLY A 200 -7.71 9.82 -13.10
CA GLY A 200 -6.77 10.61 -13.91
C GLY A 200 -5.38 10.80 -13.29
N ALA A 201 -5.10 10.19 -12.14
CA ALA A 201 -3.79 10.20 -11.48
C ALA A 201 -3.35 8.77 -11.12
N ASP A 202 -2.89 8.03 -12.13
CA ASP A 202 -2.58 6.60 -12.02
C ASP A 202 -1.60 6.28 -10.89
N GLY A 203 -2.07 5.49 -9.92
CA GLY A 203 -1.29 5.03 -8.78
C GLY A 203 -1.34 5.94 -7.55
N LEU A 204 -2.01 7.09 -7.63
CA LEU A 204 -2.31 7.89 -6.45
C LEU A 204 -3.56 7.37 -5.74
N MET A 205 -3.45 7.24 -4.43
CA MET A 205 -4.53 6.78 -3.56
C MET A 205 -4.83 7.85 -2.50
N LEU A 206 -6.11 8.19 -2.35
CA LEU A 206 -6.62 8.87 -1.17
C LEU A 206 -6.85 7.81 -0.09
N VAL A 207 -6.24 8.00 1.08
CA VAL A 207 -6.43 7.15 2.25
C VAL A 207 -7.22 7.93 3.29
N VAL A 208 -8.28 7.31 3.81
CA VAL A 208 -9.14 7.91 4.85
C VAL A 208 -9.27 6.93 6.01
N TYR A 209 -9.04 7.42 7.22
CA TYR A 209 -9.37 6.70 8.45
C TYR A 209 -10.68 7.20 9.01
N HIS A 210 -11.61 6.31 9.33
CA HIS A 210 -12.87 6.73 9.94
C HIS A 210 -13.38 5.71 10.97
N PRO A 211 -14.01 6.18 12.05
CA PRO A 211 -14.70 5.31 12.99
C PRO A 211 -16.06 4.91 12.42
N ASP A 212 -16.71 3.94 13.04
CA ASP A 212 -18.13 3.70 12.80
C ASP A 212 -18.96 4.89 13.33
N ALA A 213 -20.05 5.22 12.64
CA ALA A 213 -20.90 6.33 13.00
C ALA A 213 -21.51 6.15 14.41
N ALA A 214 -21.58 7.24 15.19
CA ALA A 214 -22.11 7.25 16.56
C ALA A 214 -21.41 6.25 17.53
N SER A 215 -20.15 5.89 17.25
CA SER A 215 -19.31 5.07 18.12
C SER A 215 -18.49 5.90 19.11
N ARG A 216 -17.98 5.27 20.17
CA ARG A 216 -17.03 5.92 21.11
C ARG A 216 -15.74 6.35 20.41
N ASP A 217 -15.34 5.65 19.36
CA ASP A 217 -14.16 6.00 18.55
C ASP A 217 -14.40 7.28 17.75
N ALA A 218 -15.66 7.56 17.34
CA ALA A 218 -16.04 8.84 16.76
C ALA A 218 -15.85 10.00 17.75
N ASP A 219 -16.32 9.85 18.99
CA ASP A 219 -16.15 10.87 20.02
C ASP A 219 -14.66 11.13 20.32
N LYS A 220 -13.86 10.07 20.46
CA LYS A 220 -12.42 10.17 20.68
C LYS A 220 -11.70 10.85 19.51
N LEU A 221 -12.10 10.53 18.28
CA LEU A 221 -11.51 11.15 17.10
C LEU A 221 -11.86 12.64 17.01
N SER A 222 -13.09 13.02 17.38
CA SER A 222 -13.48 14.43 17.49
C SER A 222 -12.73 15.17 18.61
N LEU A 223 -12.45 14.52 19.74
CA LEU A 223 -11.59 15.08 20.79
C LEU A 223 -10.16 15.31 20.28
N LEU A 224 -9.60 14.35 19.55
CA LEU A 224 -8.27 14.49 18.95
C LEU A 224 -8.23 15.65 17.94
N ALA A 225 -9.26 15.77 17.09
CA ALA A 225 -9.41 16.88 16.16
C ALA A 225 -9.42 18.24 16.87
N SER A 226 -10.13 18.33 17.99
CA SER A 226 -10.25 19.56 18.78
C SER A 226 -8.94 19.93 19.50
N ALA A 227 -8.14 18.94 19.90
CA ALA A 227 -6.85 19.15 20.57
C ALA A 227 -5.70 19.47 19.59
N GLY A 228 -5.78 18.98 18.35
CA GLY A 228 -4.75 19.18 17.33
C GLY A 228 -4.90 20.46 16.49
N LEU A 229 -6.05 21.13 16.54
CA LEU A 229 -6.25 22.42 15.90
C LEU A 229 -5.67 23.54 16.78
N PRO A 230 -4.83 24.45 16.26
CA PRO A 230 -4.50 25.67 16.99
C PRO A 230 -5.82 26.41 17.27
N VAL A 231 -6.05 26.78 18.53
CA VAL A 231 -7.17 27.64 18.91
C VAL A 231 -6.96 28.97 18.17
N THR A 232 -7.69 29.19 17.08
CA THR A 232 -7.80 30.50 16.46
C THR A 232 -8.55 31.40 17.43
N SER A 233 -7.79 32.07 18.29
CA SER A 233 -8.28 33.25 19.01
C SER A 233 -8.62 34.31 17.97
N GLY A 234 -9.89 34.72 17.94
CA GLY A 234 -10.39 35.80 17.10
C GLY A 234 -9.88 37.17 17.51
#